data_AF-A0A2G9UM45-F1
#
_entry.id   AF-A0A2G9UM45-F1
#
_cell.length_a   1.000
_cell.length_b   1.000
_cell.length_c   1.000
_cell.angle_alpha   90.00
_cell.angle_beta   90.00
_cell.angle_gamma   90.00
#
_symmetry.space_group_name_H-M   'P 1'
#
loop_
_entity.id
_entity.type
_entity.pdbx_description
1 polymer ?
#
loop_
_entity_poly.entity_id
_entity_poly.type
_entity_poly.pdbx_seq_one_letter_code
_entity_poly.pdbx_strand_id
1 'polypeptide(L)'
;MDLDSLKWRLVGAASAWWICCIRKYTYRIAVCRDWNLWESVRESPSRVCFSEKDYAWRLPPGFSPEKASDACKIFEGEHVMGSFFKHTARDKRKEPYPRSTLRNILLCQMSRGEPISIPNDIYDYYNVTIVSRSFVREQIRRMMSCIVFHGYDRLPLETIRWLLRNPISTNFYDLRIRVAPPQGLFLTDVVFPREMFTNPFPCYRHGWDRPQENTEGEEVDEEKQLEEEC
;
A
#
# COMPACT_ATOMS: atom_id res chain seq x y z
N MET A 1 2.70 26.97 34.43
CA MET A 1 3.73 27.19 33.40
C MET A 1 4.93 26.36 33.81
N ASP A 2 5.08 25.18 33.22
CA ASP A 2 6.20 24.90 32.32
C ASP A 2 5.97 23.51 31.72
N LEU A 3 5.60 23.51 30.44
CA LEU A 3 5.85 22.40 29.53
C LEU A 3 7.35 22.41 29.20
N ASP A 4 7.85 21.27 28.75
CA ASP A 4 9.18 21.06 28.17
C ASP A 4 10.30 20.75 29.16
N SER A 5 10.46 19.46 29.46
CA SER A 5 11.70 18.74 29.16
C SER A 5 11.59 17.28 29.61
N LEU A 6 11.05 16.42 28.75
CA LEU A 6 11.44 15.01 28.79
C LEU A 6 11.88 14.59 27.39
N LYS A 7 13.20 14.63 27.21
CA LYS A 7 13.92 13.97 26.13
C LYS A 7 13.49 12.50 26.05
N TRP A 8 12.65 12.16 25.08
CA TRP A 8 12.45 10.78 24.66
C TRP A 8 13.71 10.28 23.95
N ARG A 9 14.66 9.73 24.72
CA ARG A 9 15.68 8.82 24.18
C ARG A 9 14.98 7.53 23.79
N LEU A 10 14.58 7.45 22.52
CA LEU A 10 14.23 6.20 21.85
C LEU A 10 15.47 5.30 21.79
N VAL A 11 15.70 4.54 22.86
CA VAL A 11 16.56 3.36 22.84
C VAL A 11 15.65 2.20 22.47
N GLY A 12 15.76 1.71 21.23
CA GLY A 12 15.03 0.52 20.75
C GLY A 12 13.86 0.76 19.80
N ALA A 13 13.95 1.73 18.88
CA ALA A 13 12.95 1.92 17.83
C ALA A 13 13.11 0.90 16.67
N ALA A 14 12.74 -0.36 16.92
CA ALA A 14 12.55 -1.37 15.86
C ALA A 14 11.07 -1.84 15.78
N SER A 15 10.15 -1.06 16.34
CA SER A 15 8.74 -1.41 16.49
C SER A 15 7.89 -0.93 15.30
N ALA A 16 7.04 -1.83 14.78
CA ALA A 16 6.12 -1.71 13.63
C ALA A 16 6.69 -1.87 12.20
N TRP A 17 7.96 -1.54 11.92
CA TRP A 17 8.53 -1.68 10.55
C TRP A 17 9.24 -3.01 10.27
N TRP A 18 9.63 -3.75 11.31
CA TRP A 18 10.42 -4.99 11.19
C TRP A 18 9.57 -6.26 11.15
N ILE A 19 8.27 -6.16 11.39
CA ILE A 19 7.38 -7.32 11.45
C ILE A 19 6.56 -7.35 10.17
N CYS A 20 6.59 -8.49 9.49
CA CYS A 20 6.17 -8.64 8.10
C CYS A 20 4.66 -8.38 7.90
N CYS A 21 4.29 -7.11 7.74
CA CYS A 21 2.96 -6.70 7.31
C CYS A 21 2.87 -6.72 5.78
N ILE A 22 1.92 -7.47 5.24
CA ILE A 22 1.59 -7.42 3.82
C ILE A 22 0.59 -6.30 3.62
N ARG A 23 0.81 -5.45 2.62
CA ARG A 23 -0.07 -4.34 2.27
C ARG A 23 -0.73 -4.64 0.93
N LYS A 24 -2.05 -4.48 0.89
CA LYS A 24 -2.86 -4.61 -0.33
C LYS A 24 -3.37 -3.23 -0.72
N TYR A 25 -2.92 -2.76 -1.85
CA TYR A 25 -3.46 -1.55 -2.48
C TYR A 25 -4.39 -1.93 -3.63
N THR A 26 -5.44 -1.15 -3.81
CA THR A 26 -6.30 -1.23 -4.98
C THR A 26 -6.31 0.12 -5.68
N TYR A 27 -6.04 0.11 -6.97
CA TYR A 27 -6.16 1.28 -7.82
C TYR A 27 -7.42 1.19 -8.68
N ARG A 28 -8.29 2.19 -8.57
CA ARG A 28 -9.59 2.23 -9.24
C ARG A 28 -9.52 3.04 -10.53
N ILE A 29 -10.08 2.48 -11.59
CA ILE A 29 -10.15 3.08 -12.91
C ILE A 29 -11.61 3.09 -13.37
N ALA A 30 -12.05 4.19 -13.94
CA ALA A 30 -13.36 4.34 -14.55
C ALA A 30 -13.18 4.69 -16.04
N VAL A 31 -13.46 3.74 -16.93
CA VAL A 31 -13.30 3.89 -18.38
C VAL A 31 -14.64 4.27 -18.98
N CYS A 32 -14.70 5.37 -19.71
CA CYS A 32 -15.93 5.76 -20.40
C CYS A 32 -16.22 4.79 -21.55
N ARG A 33 -17.49 4.41 -21.72
CA ARG A 33 -17.90 3.43 -22.74
C ARG A 33 -17.75 3.96 -24.16
N ASP A 34 -18.25 5.18 -24.40
CA ASP A 34 -18.38 5.75 -25.74
C ASP A 34 -17.73 7.13 -25.85
N TRP A 35 -17.28 7.48 -27.06
CA TRP A 35 -16.68 8.78 -27.34
C TRP A 35 -17.69 9.92 -27.21
N ASN A 36 -18.94 9.69 -27.65
CA ASN A 36 -20.01 10.66 -27.50
C ASN A 36 -20.33 10.96 -26.03
N LEU A 37 -20.31 9.93 -25.17
CA LEU A 37 -20.48 10.08 -23.72
C LEU A 37 -19.28 10.82 -23.10
N TRP A 38 -18.07 10.51 -23.57
CA TRP A 38 -16.87 11.19 -23.09
C TRP A 38 -16.89 12.69 -23.38
N GLU A 39 -17.35 13.09 -24.57
CA GLU A 39 -17.49 14.50 -24.95
C GLU A 39 -18.60 15.18 -24.15
N SER A 40 -19.78 14.57 -24.04
CA SER A 40 -20.91 15.14 -23.30
C SER A 40 -20.62 15.33 -21.82
N VAL A 41 -19.90 14.39 -21.20
CA VAL A 41 -19.44 14.48 -19.79
C VAL A 41 -18.43 15.61 -19.59
N ARG A 42 -17.63 15.94 -20.63
CA ARG A 42 -16.66 17.04 -20.56
C ARG A 42 -17.34 18.40 -20.67
N GLU A 43 -18.41 18.50 -21.45
CA GLU A 43 -19.20 19.73 -21.60
C GLU A 43 -20.13 19.94 -20.40
N SER A 44 -20.85 18.88 -19.99
CA SER A 44 -21.86 18.91 -18.94
C SER A 44 -21.73 17.71 -18.00
N PRO A 45 -20.89 17.80 -16.94
CA PRO A 45 -20.66 16.67 -16.05
C PRO A 45 -21.91 16.33 -15.23
N SER A 46 -22.32 15.06 -15.27
CA SER A 46 -23.43 14.55 -14.47
C SER A 46 -23.05 14.35 -12.99
N ARG A 47 -24.02 14.14 -12.10
CA ARG A 47 -23.79 13.86 -10.66
C ARG A 47 -22.88 12.64 -10.44
N VAL A 48 -22.98 11.64 -11.31
CA VAL A 48 -22.11 10.45 -11.32
C VAL A 48 -20.64 10.83 -11.56
N CYS A 49 -20.39 11.78 -12.46
CA CYS A 49 -19.04 12.25 -12.76
C CYS A 49 -18.40 12.94 -11.55
N PHE A 50 -19.22 13.63 -10.75
CA PHE A 50 -18.79 14.25 -9.50
C PHE A 50 -18.56 13.22 -8.41
N SER A 51 -19.43 12.22 -8.26
CA SER A 51 -19.27 11.19 -7.23
C SER A 51 -18.02 10.34 -7.40
N GLU A 52 -17.56 10.11 -8.63
CA GLU A 52 -16.37 9.30 -8.92
C GLU A 52 -15.07 10.11 -9.12
N LYS A 53 -15.17 11.44 -9.17
CA LYS A 53 -14.04 12.34 -9.50
C LYS A 53 -12.81 12.11 -8.64
N ASP A 54 -13.02 11.94 -7.34
CA ASP A 54 -11.97 11.82 -6.32
C ASP A 54 -11.74 10.37 -5.88
N TYR A 55 -12.37 9.40 -6.55
CA TYR A 55 -12.28 7.99 -6.19
C TYR A 55 -11.83 7.05 -7.30
N ALA A 56 -11.74 7.55 -8.54
CA ALA A 56 -11.27 6.75 -9.66
C ALA A 56 -10.46 7.61 -10.63
N TRP A 57 -9.53 6.96 -11.34
CA TRP A 57 -8.93 7.55 -12.51
C TRP A 57 -9.89 7.42 -13.69
N ARG A 58 -10.53 8.54 -14.04
CA ARG A 58 -11.39 8.62 -15.23
C ARG A 58 -10.55 8.59 -16.51
N LEU A 59 -10.92 7.69 -17.41
CA LEU A 59 -10.20 7.37 -18.62
C LEU A 59 -11.13 7.43 -19.84
N PRO A 60 -10.64 7.85 -21.02
CA PRO A 60 -11.42 7.84 -22.25
C PRO A 60 -11.71 6.42 -22.76
N PRO A 61 -12.63 6.25 -23.71
CA PRO A 61 -12.88 4.96 -24.34
C PRO A 61 -11.64 4.41 -25.06
N GLY A 62 -11.62 3.09 -25.31
CA GLY A 62 -10.55 2.40 -26.03
C GLY A 62 -9.47 1.75 -25.15
N PHE A 63 -9.71 1.62 -23.84
CA PHE A 63 -8.85 0.86 -22.94
C PHE A 63 -9.09 -0.63 -23.10
N SER A 64 -8.06 -1.42 -23.44
CA SER A 64 -8.13 -2.88 -23.46
C SER A 64 -7.75 -3.47 -22.09
N PRO A 65 -8.69 -4.11 -21.39
CA PRO A 65 -8.39 -4.73 -20.11
C PRO A 65 -7.47 -5.95 -20.25
N GLU A 66 -7.54 -6.70 -21.34
CA GLU A 66 -6.72 -7.88 -21.58
C GLU A 66 -5.22 -7.50 -21.63
N LYS A 67 -4.90 -6.46 -22.40
CA LYS A 67 -3.54 -5.92 -22.49
C LYS A 67 -3.06 -5.38 -21.14
N ALA A 68 -3.91 -4.64 -20.43
CA ALA A 68 -3.59 -4.16 -19.10
C ALA A 68 -3.29 -5.32 -18.12
N SER A 69 -4.04 -6.42 -18.22
CA SER A 69 -3.78 -7.62 -17.43
C SER A 69 -2.43 -8.27 -17.75
N ASP A 70 -2.00 -8.27 -19.01
CA ASP A 70 -0.68 -8.79 -19.39
C ASP A 70 0.46 -7.93 -18.85
N ALA A 71 0.28 -6.61 -18.82
CA ALA A 71 1.24 -5.71 -18.17
C ALA A 71 1.31 -5.94 -16.65
N CYS A 72 0.20 -6.30 -15.98
CA CYS A 72 0.19 -6.59 -14.55
C CYS A 72 1.11 -7.77 -14.20
N LYS A 73 1.04 -8.86 -14.98
CA LYS A 73 1.86 -10.07 -14.78
C LYS A 73 3.36 -9.80 -14.79
N ILE A 74 3.83 -8.82 -15.57
CA ILE A 74 5.26 -8.47 -15.66
C ILE A 74 5.81 -7.98 -14.30
N PHE A 75 4.97 -7.35 -13.49
CA PHE A 75 5.39 -6.77 -12.21
C PHE A 75 5.47 -7.79 -11.08
N GLU A 76 4.94 -9.00 -11.25
CA GLU A 76 4.97 -10.03 -10.22
C GLU A 76 6.39 -10.57 -10.01
N GLY A 77 6.70 -10.92 -8.76
CA GLY A 77 8.01 -11.40 -8.34
C GLY A 77 8.94 -10.28 -7.84
N GLU A 78 10.22 -10.61 -7.76
CA GLU A 78 11.25 -9.74 -7.20
C GLU A 78 11.84 -8.82 -8.27
N HIS A 79 11.77 -7.50 -8.03
CA HIS A 79 12.28 -6.49 -8.95
C HIS A 79 13.00 -5.37 -8.22
N VAL A 80 14.00 -4.78 -8.88
CA VAL A 80 14.60 -3.53 -8.44
C VAL A 80 13.74 -2.37 -8.95
N MET A 81 12.92 -1.78 -8.08
CA MET A 81 11.89 -0.79 -8.47
C MET A 81 12.46 0.63 -8.63
N GLY A 82 13.72 0.77 -9.05
CA GLY A 82 14.41 2.06 -9.14
C GLY A 82 13.77 3.03 -10.13
N SER A 83 13.36 2.56 -11.31
CA SER A 83 12.64 3.39 -12.28
C SER A 83 11.22 3.77 -11.86
N PHE A 84 10.64 3.02 -10.94
CA PHE A 84 9.33 3.31 -10.35
C PHE A 84 9.45 4.09 -9.04
N PHE A 85 10.66 4.52 -8.65
CA PHE A 85 10.89 5.27 -7.43
C PHE A 85 10.97 6.78 -7.72
N LYS A 86 10.06 7.57 -7.13
CA LYS A 86 10.26 9.03 -7.06
C LYS A 86 11.40 9.34 -6.09
N HIS A 87 12.59 9.45 -6.66
CA HIS A 87 13.82 9.78 -5.94
C HIS A 87 14.55 10.89 -6.67
N THR A 88 14.24 12.12 -6.29
CA THR A 88 14.80 13.32 -6.93
C THR A 88 16.26 13.51 -6.52
N ALA A 89 17.04 14.26 -7.31
CA ALA A 89 18.42 14.61 -6.92
C ALA A 89 18.50 15.35 -5.57
N ARG A 90 17.44 16.08 -5.20
CA ARG A 90 17.31 16.71 -3.87
C ARG A 90 17.16 15.67 -2.76
N ASP A 91 16.34 14.64 -2.98
CA ASP A 91 16.15 13.56 -2.00
C ASP A 91 17.45 12.74 -1.85
N LYS A 92 18.11 12.42 -2.97
CA LYS A 92 19.41 11.73 -2.99
C LYS A 92 20.47 12.43 -2.14
N ARG A 93 20.56 13.76 -2.21
CA ARG A 93 21.52 14.55 -1.42
C ARG A 93 21.25 14.56 0.08
N LYS A 94 20.00 14.30 0.50
CA LYS A 94 19.60 14.28 1.91
C LYS A 94 19.77 12.92 2.56
N GLU A 95 19.92 11.86 1.77
CA GLU A 95 20.02 10.48 2.26
C GLU A 95 21.49 10.05 2.32
N PRO A 96 22.10 9.95 3.52
CA PRO A 96 23.49 9.49 3.65
C PRO A 96 23.65 8.01 3.26
N TYR A 97 22.58 7.22 3.39
CA TYR A 97 22.53 5.83 2.98
C TYR A 97 21.33 5.61 2.04
N PRO A 98 21.54 5.09 0.82
CA PRO A 98 20.46 4.85 -0.11
C PRO A 98 19.55 3.74 0.40
N ARG A 99 18.23 3.95 0.34
CA ARG A 99 17.25 2.92 0.65
C ARG A 99 17.29 1.82 -0.41
N SER A 100 17.18 0.56 0.01
CA SER A 100 16.96 -0.54 -0.92
C SER A 100 15.68 -0.31 -1.74
N THR A 101 15.78 -0.46 -3.05
CA THR A 101 14.68 -0.39 -4.02
C THR A 101 14.18 -1.78 -4.44
N LEU A 102 14.77 -2.85 -3.90
CA LEU A 102 14.35 -4.24 -4.15
C LEU A 102 12.98 -4.49 -3.52
N ARG A 103 11.99 -4.88 -4.31
CA ARG A 103 10.64 -5.18 -3.83
C ARG A 103 10.15 -6.48 -4.46
N ASN A 104 9.50 -7.31 -3.65
CA ASN A 104 8.82 -8.50 -4.11
C ASN A 104 7.31 -8.22 -4.19
N ILE A 105 6.77 -8.18 -5.40
CA ILE A 105 5.34 -8.03 -5.65
C ILE A 105 4.71 -9.41 -5.65
N LEU A 106 3.87 -9.66 -4.65
CA LEU A 106 3.23 -10.95 -4.44
C LEU A 106 2.05 -11.18 -5.39
N LEU A 107 1.38 -10.10 -5.77
CA LEU A 107 0.23 -10.13 -6.67
C LEU A 107 0.12 -8.79 -7.39
N CYS A 108 -0.08 -8.83 -8.70
CA CYS A 108 -0.52 -7.70 -9.47
C CYS A 108 -1.57 -8.20 -10.46
N GLN A 109 -2.84 -7.96 -10.15
CA GLN A 109 -3.95 -8.45 -10.95
C GLN A 109 -4.98 -7.38 -11.19
N MET A 110 -5.73 -7.53 -12.28
CA MET A 110 -6.85 -6.67 -12.59
C MET A 110 -8.15 -7.46 -12.47
N SER A 111 -9.16 -6.84 -11.87
CA SER A 111 -10.51 -7.37 -11.76
C SER A 111 -11.52 -6.34 -12.25
N ARG A 112 -12.74 -6.79 -12.55
CA ARG A 112 -13.87 -5.87 -12.69
C ARG A 112 -14.13 -5.16 -11.36
N GLY A 113 -14.51 -3.89 -11.47
CA GLY A 113 -14.94 -3.05 -10.36
C GLY A 113 -16.40 -2.67 -10.49
N GLU A 114 -16.88 -1.91 -9.51
CA GLU A 114 -18.26 -1.45 -9.43
C GLU A 114 -18.29 0.03 -9.03
N PRO A 115 -19.32 0.81 -9.43
CA PRO A 115 -19.49 2.19 -8.98
C PRO A 115 -19.58 2.27 -7.45
N ILE A 116 -19.05 3.35 -6.85
CA ILE A 116 -19.04 3.49 -5.38
C ILE A 116 -20.42 3.80 -4.83
N SER A 117 -21.15 4.67 -5.52
CA SER A 117 -22.32 5.32 -4.95
C SER A 117 -23.53 5.23 -5.87
N ILE A 118 -23.39 5.75 -7.10
CA ILE A 118 -24.49 5.85 -8.05
C ILE A 118 -24.27 4.84 -9.18
N PRO A 119 -25.12 3.81 -9.29
CA PRO A 119 -25.16 2.94 -10.45
C PRO A 119 -25.30 3.78 -11.72
N ASN A 120 -24.49 3.50 -12.72
CA ASN A 120 -24.48 4.24 -13.97
C ASN A 120 -24.04 3.36 -15.13
N ASP A 121 -24.40 3.81 -16.32
CA ASP A 121 -24.06 3.21 -17.60
C ASP A 121 -22.99 4.01 -18.36
N ILE A 122 -22.37 5.00 -17.71
CA ILE A 122 -21.37 5.90 -18.30
C ILE A 122 -19.98 5.24 -18.31
N TYR A 123 -19.64 4.56 -17.22
CA TYR A 123 -18.31 4.01 -16.98
C TYR A 123 -18.33 2.50 -16.81
N ASP A 124 -17.32 1.84 -17.37
CA ASP A 124 -16.90 0.51 -16.96
C ASP A 124 -15.75 0.61 -15.96
N TYR A 125 -15.91 -0.06 -14.82
CA TYR A 125 -14.99 0.04 -13.70
C TYR A 125 -14.01 -1.13 -13.67
N TYR A 126 -12.75 -0.82 -13.41
CA TYR A 126 -11.68 -1.79 -13.25
C TYR A 126 -10.87 -1.49 -11.99
N ASN A 127 -10.51 -2.55 -11.27
CA ASN A 127 -9.70 -2.49 -10.08
C ASN A 127 -8.39 -3.22 -10.33
N VAL A 128 -7.26 -2.54 -10.11
CA VAL A 128 -5.94 -3.17 -10.13
C VAL A 128 -5.49 -3.36 -8.69
N THR A 129 -5.40 -4.62 -8.27
CA THR A 129 -4.94 -5.01 -6.93
C THR A 129 -3.44 -5.29 -6.97
N ILE A 130 -2.70 -4.65 -6.08
CA ILE A 130 -1.25 -4.83 -5.93
C ILE A 130 -0.96 -5.19 -4.48
N VAL A 131 -0.30 -6.34 -4.27
CA VAL A 131 0.04 -6.85 -2.95
C VAL A 131 1.55 -6.96 -2.81
N SER A 132 2.10 -6.35 -1.78
CA SER A 132 3.51 -6.48 -1.43
C SER A 132 3.74 -6.19 0.04
N ARG A 133 4.89 -6.63 0.57
CA ARG A 133 5.35 -6.27 1.91
C ARG A 133 5.70 -4.80 2.03
N SER A 134 6.18 -4.16 0.97
CA SER A 134 6.54 -2.74 1.00
C SER A 134 6.55 -2.13 -0.39
N PHE A 135 6.49 -0.79 -0.45
CA PHE A 135 6.49 -0.04 -1.70
C PHE A 135 7.47 1.14 -1.59
N VAL A 136 8.14 1.49 -2.69
CA VAL A 136 8.89 2.75 -2.80
C VAL A 136 7.95 3.93 -3.08
N ARG A 137 8.43 5.15 -2.87
CA ARG A 137 7.61 6.36 -3.04
C ARG A 137 7.09 6.47 -4.48
N GLU A 138 5.77 6.63 -4.62
CA GLU A 138 5.03 6.67 -5.90
C GLU A 138 5.11 5.41 -6.77
N GLN A 139 5.63 4.29 -6.25
CA GLN A 139 5.80 3.04 -7.01
C GLN A 139 4.52 2.62 -7.72
N ILE A 140 3.43 2.45 -6.96
CA ILE A 140 2.15 1.98 -7.46
C ILE A 140 1.63 2.92 -8.55
N ARG A 141 1.68 4.24 -8.32
CA ARG A 141 1.18 5.23 -9.30
C ARG A 141 1.98 5.20 -10.61
N ARG A 142 3.27 4.91 -10.55
CA ARG A 142 4.12 4.75 -11.75
C ARG A 142 3.86 3.43 -12.46
N MET A 143 3.68 2.34 -11.72
CA MET A 143 3.26 1.05 -12.29
C MET A 143 1.92 1.20 -13.02
N MET A 144 0.95 1.87 -12.39
CA MET A 144 -0.37 2.12 -12.97
C MET A 144 -0.32 2.89 -14.28
N SER A 145 0.57 3.87 -14.42
CA SER A 145 0.77 4.56 -15.70
C SER A 145 1.19 3.61 -16.81
N CYS A 146 2.12 2.70 -16.51
CA CYS A 146 2.60 1.72 -17.48
C CYS A 146 1.48 0.74 -17.88
N ILE A 147 0.73 0.24 -16.91
CA ILE A 147 -0.41 -0.66 -17.13
C ILE A 147 -1.47 0.03 -18.02
N VAL A 148 -1.85 1.26 -17.66
CA VAL A 148 -2.87 2.02 -18.40
C VAL A 148 -2.40 2.38 -19.81
N PHE A 149 -1.17 2.88 -19.97
CA PHE A 149 -0.67 3.22 -21.31
C PHE A 149 -0.43 2.01 -22.19
N HIS A 150 -0.07 0.87 -21.62
CA HIS A 150 -0.03 -0.37 -22.38
C HIS A 150 -1.44 -0.81 -22.81
N GLY A 151 -2.45 -0.66 -21.96
CA GLY A 151 -3.85 -0.89 -22.30
C GLY A 151 -4.40 -0.02 -23.44
N TYR A 152 -3.75 1.10 -23.76
CA TYR A 152 -4.05 1.97 -24.91
C TYR A 152 -3.08 1.80 -26.08
N ASP A 153 -2.21 0.79 -26.07
CA ASP A 153 -1.14 0.60 -27.07
C ASP A 153 -0.17 1.80 -27.20
N ARG A 154 -0.07 2.64 -26.17
CA ARG A 154 0.82 3.81 -26.13
C ARG A 154 2.18 3.52 -25.53
N LEU A 155 2.31 2.38 -24.85
CA LEU A 155 3.56 1.92 -24.23
C LEU A 155 3.71 0.43 -24.50
N PRO A 156 4.75 -0.01 -25.24
CA PRO A 156 4.95 -1.44 -25.49
C PRO A 156 5.44 -2.15 -24.22
N LEU A 157 5.10 -3.44 -24.08
CA LEU A 157 5.54 -4.27 -22.94
C LEU A 157 7.06 -4.29 -22.79
N GLU A 158 7.80 -4.24 -23.91
CA GLU A 158 9.26 -4.24 -23.87
C GLU A 158 9.83 -3.01 -23.18
N THR A 159 9.17 -1.85 -23.27
CA THR A 159 9.57 -0.67 -22.49
C THR A 159 9.37 -0.89 -21.00
N ILE A 160 8.30 -1.59 -20.59
CA ILE A 160 8.07 -1.93 -19.18
C ILE A 160 9.16 -2.88 -18.67
N ARG A 161 9.51 -3.91 -19.45
CA ARG A 161 10.63 -4.82 -19.12
C ARG A 161 11.96 -4.07 -19.06
N TRP A 162 12.21 -3.16 -20.00
CA TRP A 162 13.40 -2.33 -20.02
C TRP A 162 13.50 -1.45 -18.77
N LEU A 163 12.40 -0.86 -18.30
CA LEU A 163 12.35 -0.09 -17.04
C LEU A 163 12.69 -0.94 -15.82
N LEU A 164 12.26 -2.19 -15.78
CA LEU A 164 12.61 -3.12 -14.69
C LEU A 164 14.08 -3.54 -14.74
N ARG A 165 14.62 -3.77 -15.95
CA ARG A 165 16.04 -4.13 -16.15
C ARG A 165 17.01 -2.97 -15.93
N ASN A 166 16.56 -1.73 -16.09
CA ASN A 166 17.38 -0.51 -15.97
C ASN A 166 16.84 0.39 -14.86
N PRO A 167 17.07 0.06 -13.57
CA PRO A 167 16.36 0.68 -12.45
C PRO A 167 16.90 2.06 -12.06
N ILE A 168 16.76 3.04 -12.94
CA ILE A 168 17.20 4.43 -12.73
C ILE A 168 15.97 5.32 -12.49
N SER A 169 15.97 6.09 -11.40
CA SER A 169 14.83 6.92 -10.97
C SER A 169 14.44 8.05 -11.93
N THR A 170 15.33 8.44 -12.85
CA THR A 170 15.07 9.46 -13.87
C THR A 170 14.38 8.89 -15.11
N ASN A 171 14.58 7.60 -15.44
CA ASN A 171 14.07 6.98 -16.67
C ASN A 171 12.59 7.25 -16.93
N PHE A 172 11.76 7.19 -15.88
CA PHE A 172 10.32 7.43 -16.00
C PHE A 172 10.00 8.86 -16.46
N TYR A 173 10.78 9.84 -16.01
CA TYR A 173 10.68 11.24 -16.43
C TYR A 173 11.30 11.45 -17.81
N ASP A 174 12.43 10.81 -18.09
CA ASP A 174 13.14 10.91 -19.36
C ASP A 174 12.29 10.38 -20.53
N LEU A 175 11.55 9.29 -20.29
CA LEU A 175 10.55 8.74 -21.22
C LEU A 175 9.23 9.54 -21.25
N ARG A 176 9.12 10.65 -20.52
CA ARG A 176 7.93 11.51 -20.43
C ARG A 176 6.64 10.75 -20.06
N ILE A 177 6.77 9.68 -19.29
CA ILE A 177 5.61 8.90 -18.82
C ILE A 177 4.91 9.72 -17.73
N ARG A 178 3.63 10.02 -17.94
CA ARG A 178 2.83 10.74 -16.93
C ARG A 178 2.49 9.80 -15.77
N VAL A 179 2.74 10.25 -14.54
CA VAL A 179 2.41 9.49 -13.31
C VAL A 179 0.90 9.44 -13.12
N ALA A 180 0.36 8.27 -12.76
CA ALA A 180 -1.07 8.11 -12.53
C ALA A 180 -1.54 9.04 -11.41
N PRO A 181 -2.76 9.58 -11.45
CA PRO A 181 -3.32 10.42 -10.40
C PRO A 181 -3.35 9.72 -9.02
N PRO A 182 -3.34 10.46 -7.90
CA PRO A 182 -3.44 9.87 -6.57
C PRO A 182 -4.87 9.40 -6.21
N GLN A 183 -5.92 10.04 -6.76
CA GLN A 183 -7.29 9.85 -6.30
C GLN A 183 -7.86 8.43 -6.51
N GLY A 184 -7.28 7.63 -7.41
CA GLY A 184 -7.69 6.24 -7.62
C GLY A 184 -7.04 5.25 -6.66
N LEU A 185 -6.06 5.65 -5.83
CA LEU A 185 -5.25 4.73 -5.04
C LEU A 185 -5.78 4.58 -3.60
N PHE A 186 -6.11 3.35 -3.23
CA PHE A 186 -6.62 3.01 -1.90
C PHE A 186 -5.75 1.96 -1.23
N LEU A 187 -5.42 2.15 0.05
CA LEU A 187 -4.93 1.08 0.91
C LEU A 187 -6.15 0.30 1.40
N THR A 188 -6.35 -0.90 0.86
CA THR A 188 -7.55 -1.70 1.12
C THR A 188 -7.38 -2.71 2.24
N ASP A 189 -6.17 -3.23 2.45
CA ASP A 189 -5.94 -4.23 3.50
C ASP A 189 -4.49 -4.21 3.98
N VAL A 190 -4.30 -4.56 5.26
CA VAL A 190 -2.99 -4.74 5.90
C VAL A 190 -3.05 -6.03 6.70
N VAL A 191 -2.36 -7.05 6.21
CA VAL A 191 -2.33 -8.37 6.83
C VAL A 191 -1.14 -8.46 7.78
N PHE A 192 -1.41 -8.81 9.02
CA PHE A 192 -0.42 -9.06 10.05
C PHE A 192 -0.29 -10.57 10.32
N PRO A 193 0.93 -11.06 10.60
CA PRO A 193 1.15 -12.41 11.11
C PRO A 193 0.35 -12.65 12.40
N ARG A 194 -0.16 -13.88 12.58
CA ARG A 194 -0.98 -14.25 13.75
C ARG A 194 -0.23 -14.02 15.06
N GLU A 195 1.08 -14.23 15.03
CA GLU A 195 1.98 -14.12 16.17
C GLU A 195 1.96 -12.72 16.78
N MET A 196 1.63 -11.68 16.00
CA MET A 196 1.51 -10.30 16.50
C MET A 196 0.28 -10.09 17.38
N PHE A 197 -0.76 -10.92 17.24
CA PHE A 197 -1.95 -10.84 18.07
C PHE A 197 -1.80 -11.66 19.35
N THR A 198 -1.00 -12.74 19.31
CA THR A 198 -0.73 -13.59 20.48
C THR A 198 0.42 -13.07 21.34
N ASN A 199 1.40 -12.39 20.75
CA ASN A 199 2.54 -11.81 21.45
C ASN A 199 2.92 -10.44 20.84
N PRO A 200 2.16 -9.37 21.17
CA PRO A 200 2.37 -8.05 20.56
C PRO A 200 3.71 -7.45 21.00
N PHE A 201 4.52 -6.99 20.04
CA PHE A 201 5.77 -6.26 20.27
C PHE A 201 5.68 -4.81 19.78
N PRO A 202 5.93 -3.80 20.63
CA PRO A 202 6.11 -3.86 22.08
C PRO A 202 4.78 -4.18 22.76
N CYS A 203 4.82 -4.94 23.85
CA CYS A 203 3.66 -5.12 24.72
C CYS A 203 3.34 -3.77 25.38
N TYR A 204 2.36 -3.06 24.85
CA TYR A 204 1.84 -1.88 25.54
C TYR A 204 0.98 -2.40 26.69
N ARG A 205 1.55 -2.44 27.89
CA ARG A 205 0.76 -2.63 29.12
C ARG A 205 0.20 -1.26 29.51
N HIS A 206 -1.11 -1.14 29.56
CA HIS A 206 -1.76 -0.01 30.21
C HIS A 206 -1.36 -0.01 31.69
N GLY A 207 -1.30 1.16 32.32
CA GLY A 207 -0.99 1.27 33.76
C GLY A 207 -1.97 0.52 34.69
N TRP A 208 -3.11 0.10 34.13
CA TRP A 208 -4.18 -0.67 34.76
C TRP A 208 -4.06 -2.19 34.54
N ASP A 209 -3.13 -2.66 33.69
CA ASP A 209 -2.83 -4.09 33.46
C ASP A 209 -1.94 -4.66 34.58
N ARG A 210 -2.04 -4.11 35.80
CA ARG A 210 -1.32 -4.67 36.95
C ARG A 210 -1.96 -6.02 37.26
N PRO A 211 -1.17 -7.09 37.46
CA PRO A 211 -1.74 -8.29 38.03
C PRO A 211 -2.41 -7.91 39.35
N GLN A 212 -3.67 -8.30 39.52
CA GLN A 212 -4.24 -8.38 40.87
C GLN A 212 -3.30 -9.34 41.61
N GLU A 213 -2.54 -8.84 42.58
CA GLU A 213 -1.84 -9.70 43.51
C GLU A 213 -2.90 -10.64 44.09
N ASN A 214 -2.72 -11.94 43.85
CA ASN A 214 -3.51 -12.96 44.51
C ASN A 214 -3.29 -12.77 46.01
N THR A 215 -4.22 -12.10 46.67
CA THR A 215 -4.35 -12.15 48.13
C THR A 215 -4.94 -13.53 48.47
N GLU A 216 -4.15 -14.59 48.25
CA GLU A 216 -4.40 -15.88 48.88
C GLU A 216 -3.65 -15.85 50.21
N GLY A 217 -4.42 -15.76 51.29
CA GLY A 217 -3.92 -15.69 52.64
C GLY A 217 -3.17 -16.96 53.03
N GLU A 218 -1.93 -16.79 53.47
CA GLU A 218 -1.24 -17.75 54.33
C GLU A 218 -1.84 -17.62 55.75
N GLU A 219 -2.89 -18.37 56.07
CA GLU A 219 -3.14 -18.78 57.46
C GLU A 219 -2.20 -19.96 57.76
N VAL A 220 -1.20 -19.69 58.58
CA VAL A 220 -0.26 -20.68 59.10
C VAL A 220 -0.95 -21.41 60.26
N ASP A 221 -1.34 -22.67 60.05
CA ASP A 221 -1.76 -23.58 61.11
C ASP A 221 -0.53 -23.98 61.95
N GLU A 222 -0.32 -23.28 63.06
CA GLU A 222 0.53 -23.69 64.18
C GLU A 222 -0.15 -24.81 64.96
N GLU A 223 -0.04 -26.07 64.55
CA GLU A 223 -0.25 -27.21 65.47
C GLU A 223 0.29 -28.52 64.85
N LYS A 224 1.55 -28.85 65.20
CA LYS A 224 2.11 -30.21 65.41
C LYS A 224 3.63 -30.15 65.49
N GLN A 225 4.14 -29.56 66.57
CA GLN A 225 5.39 -30.02 67.17
C GLN A 225 4.99 -30.90 68.35
N LEU A 226 5.09 -32.21 68.18
CA LEU A 226 5.31 -33.23 69.22
C LEU A 226 5.15 -34.59 68.53
N GLU A 227 6.29 -35.26 68.37
CA GLU A 227 6.54 -36.67 68.01
C GLU A 227 7.54 -36.78 66.86
N GLU A 228 8.82 -36.57 67.19
CA GLU A 228 9.95 -37.41 66.75
C GLU A 228 11.27 -36.81 67.28
N GLU A 229 11.56 -37.02 68.56
CA GLU A 229 12.94 -37.30 68.98
C GLU A 229 12.91 -38.22 70.21
N CYS A 230 13.62 -39.34 70.05
CA CYS A 230 13.93 -40.34 71.04
C CYS A 230 15.07 -39.87 71.94
#